data_AF-A0A946APG3-F1
#
_entry.id   AF-A0A946APG3-F1
#
_cell.length_a   1.000
_cell.length_b   1.000
_cell.length_c   1.000
_cell.angle_alpha   90.00
_cell.angle_beta   90.00
_cell.angle_gamma   90.00
#
_symmetry.space_group_name_H-M   'P 1'
#
loop_
_entity.id
_entity.type
_entity.pdbx_description
1 polymer ?
#
loop_
_entity_poly.entity_id
_entity_poly.type
_entity_poly.pdbx_seq_one_letter_code
_entity_poly.pdbx_strand_id
1 'polypeptide(L)' 'QMSIEWKGEKLGVFETRRHYTNYFKGIPHFKEYRQRMVTSDDAADVFAVFEEVESAFGEATLLT' A
#
# COMPACT_ATOMS: atom_id res chain seq x y z
N GLN A 1 -12.74 27.56 -1.08
CA GLN A 1 -12.10 27.52 -2.42
C GLN A 1 -11.58 26.10 -2.61
N MET A 2 -12.26 25.32 -3.46
CA MET A 2 -12.18 23.87 -3.52
C MET A 2 -10.87 23.43 -4.18
N SER A 3 -9.87 23.07 -3.36
CA SER A 3 -8.56 22.57 -3.84
C SER A 3 -8.52 21.04 -3.99
N ILE A 4 -9.68 20.38 -4.06
CA ILE A 4 -9.82 18.94 -3.86
C ILE A 4 -10.68 18.29 -4.95
N GLU A 5 -10.67 18.82 -6.18
CA GLU A 5 -11.44 18.20 -7.27
C GLU A 5 -10.59 17.38 -8.25
N TRP A 6 -9.26 17.37 -8.13
CA TRP A 6 -8.42 16.59 -9.05
C TRP A 6 -7.02 16.25 -8.56
N LYS A 7 -6.83 15.98 -7.26
CA LYS A 7 -5.61 15.30 -6.81
C LYS A 7 -5.75 13.82 -7.21
N GLY A 8 -5.57 13.53 -8.49
CA GLY A 8 -5.83 12.21 -9.10
C GLY A 8 -5.18 11.06 -8.31
N GLU A 9 -5.67 9.84 -8.51
CA GLU A 9 -5.31 8.62 -7.76
C GLU A 9 -3.80 8.49 -7.44
N LYS A 10 -2.94 8.94 -8.36
CA LYS A 10 -1.50 9.03 -8.17
C LYS A 10 -1.10 9.83 -6.92
N LEU A 11 -1.65 11.03 -6.71
CA LEU A 11 -1.25 11.85 -5.57
C LEU A 11 -1.63 11.21 -4.22
N GLY A 12 -2.77 10.52 -4.15
CA GLY A 12 -3.16 9.75 -2.96
C GLY A 12 -2.18 8.61 -2.66
N VAL A 13 -1.69 7.92 -3.70
CA VAL A 13 -0.65 6.90 -3.56
C VAL A 13 0.66 7.52 -3.05
N PHE A 14 1.10 8.65 -3.63
CA PHE A 14 2.32 9.33 -3.20
C PHE A 14 2.26 9.81 -1.74
N GLU A 15 1.12 10.35 -1.30
CA GLU A 15 0.92 10.79 0.09
C GLU A 15 0.95 9.60 1.09
N THR A 16 0.50 8.41 0.67
CA THR A 16 0.47 7.20 1.51
C THR A 16 1.79 6.44 1.58
N ARG A 17 2.70 6.58 0.60
CA ARG A 17 4.02 5.90 0.56
C ARG A 17 4.83 6.00 1.85
N ARG A 18 4.84 7.19 2.49
CA ARG A 18 5.60 7.41 3.74
C ARG A 18 5.04 6.65 4.94
N HIS A 19 3.80 6.16 4.84
CA HIS A 19 3.07 5.51 5.93
C HIS A 19 3.15 3.98 5.88
N TYR A 20 3.58 3.37 4.78
CA TYR A 20 3.64 1.90 4.64
C TYR A 20 4.55 1.22 5.67
N THR A 21 5.63 1.87 6.07
CA THR A 21 6.50 1.32 7.14
C THR A 21 5.75 1.19 8.48
N ASN A 22 4.79 2.08 8.76
CA ASN A 22 4.00 2.03 9.98
C ASN A 22 2.81 1.07 9.87
N TYR A 23 2.14 1.01 8.72
CA TYR A 23 0.98 0.13 8.52
C TYR A 23 1.35 -1.35 8.61
N PHE A 24 2.52 -1.72 8.09
CA PHE A 24 2.98 -3.11 8.05
C PHE A 24 4.11 -3.38 9.05
N LYS A 25 4.15 -2.57 10.11
CA LYS A 25 5.11 -2.76 11.20
C LYS A 25 4.80 -4.07 11.93
N GLY A 26 5.76 -4.98 11.96
CA GLY A 26 5.63 -6.29 12.61
C GLY A 26 5.38 -7.44 11.64
N ILE A 27 5.21 -7.16 10.34
CA ILE A 27 5.10 -8.20 9.32
C ILE A 27 6.52 -8.62 8.87
N PRO A 28 6.95 -9.88 9.10
CA PRO A 28 8.23 -10.37 8.60
C PRO A 28 8.21 -10.42 7.07
N HIS A 29 9.36 -10.21 6.43
CA HIS A 29 9.50 -10.19 4.96
C HIS A 29 8.75 -9.07 4.21
N PHE A 30 8.22 -8.06 4.89
CA PHE A 30 7.51 -6.94 4.24
C PHE A 30 8.41 -5.97 3.42
N LYS A 31 9.73 -6.08 3.56
CA LYS A 31 10.69 -5.14 2.93
C LYS A 31 10.55 -5.11 1.40
N GLU A 32 10.34 -6.26 0.77
CA GLU A 32 10.25 -6.39 -0.69
C GLU A 32 8.93 -5.81 -1.22
N TYR A 33 7.81 -6.11 -0.57
CA TYR A 33 6.50 -5.53 -0.88
C TYR A 33 6.52 -4.00 -0.74
N ARG A 34 7.10 -3.49 0.35
CA ARG A 34 7.25 -2.05 0.55
C ARG A 34 8.03 -1.39 -0.58
N GLN A 35 9.12 -2.01 -1.03
CA GLN A 35 9.94 -1.46 -2.10
C GLN A 35 9.12 -1.34 -3.39
N ARG A 36 8.37 -2.38 -3.75
CA ARG A 36 7.46 -2.36 -4.91
C ARG A 36 6.41 -1.25 -4.79
N MET A 37 5.75 -1.14 -3.63
CA MET A 37 4.72 -0.12 -3.39
C MET A 37 5.25 1.33 -3.43
N VAL A 38 6.49 1.56 -3.01
CA VAL A 38 7.10 2.90 -3.01
C VAL A 38 7.69 3.26 -4.37
N THR A 39 8.01 2.26 -5.20
CA THR A 39 8.56 2.45 -6.55
C THR A 39 7.50 2.54 -7.64
N SER A 40 6.27 2.01 -7.45
CA SER A 40 5.19 2.16 -8.43
C SER A 40 4.53 3.53 -8.42
N ASP A 41 4.45 4.16 -9.59
CA ASP A 41 3.82 5.47 -9.82
C ASP A 41 2.33 5.39 -10.21
N ASP A 42 1.84 4.18 -10.48
CA ASP A 42 0.44 3.91 -10.79
C ASP A 42 -0.28 3.27 -9.60
N ALA A 43 -1.48 3.77 -9.32
CA ALA A 43 -2.32 3.29 -8.22
C ALA A 43 -2.67 1.81 -8.38
N ALA A 44 -2.97 1.38 -9.61
CA ALA A 44 -3.31 -0.02 -9.93
C ALA A 44 -2.21 -0.99 -9.48
N ASP A 45 -0.94 -0.67 -9.74
CA ASP A 45 0.17 -1.52 -9.31
C ASP A 45 0.28 -1.60 -7.79
N VAL A 46 0.09 -0.47 -7.10
CA VAL A 46 0.13 -0.43 -5.63
C VAL A 46 -1.00 -1.25 -5.04
N PHE A 47 -2.21 -1.18 -5.62
CA PHE A 47 -3.33 -2.03 -5.24
C PHE A 47 -3.07 -3.51 -5.50
N ALA A 48 -2.44 -3.87 -6.62
CA ALA A 48 -2.04 -5.26 -6.87
C ALA A 48 -1.08 -5.79 -5.79
N VAL A 49 -0.10 -4.98 -5.37
CA VAL A 49 0.79 -5.38 -4.27
C VAL A 49 0.04 -5.47 -2.93
N PHE A 50 -0.98 -4.62 -2.69
CA PHE A 50 -1.83 -4.77 -1.51
C PHE A 50 -2.60 -6.09 -1.52
N GLU A 51 -3.19 -6.50 -2.64
CA GLU A 51 -3.86 -7.80 -2.76
C GLU A 51 -2.89 -8.98 -2.53
N GLU A 52 -1.66 -8.88 -3.05
CA GLU A 52 -0.62 -9.89 -2.76
C GLU A 52 -0.29 -9.97 -1.27
N VAL A 53 -0.17 -8.82 -0.60
CA VAL A 53 0.10 -8.76 0.85
C VAL A 53 -1.10 -9.26 1.65
N GLU A 54 -2.33 -8.94 1.25
CA GLU A 54 -3.55 -9.45 1.87
C GLU A 54 -3.68 -10.96 1.69
N SER A 55 -3.34 -11.50 0.52
CA SER A 55 -3.33 -12.94 0.28
C SER A 55 -2.24 -13.64 1.11
N ALA A 56 -1.03 -13.06 1.18
CA ALA A 56 0.09 -13.66 1.89
C ALA A 56 -0.01 -13.56 3.42
N PHE A 57 -0.62 -12.51 3.94
CA PHE A 57 -0.66 -12.21 5.39
C PHE A 57 -2.08 -12.12 5.98
N GLY A 58 -3.12 -11.97 5.17
CA GLY A 58 -4.53 -11.84 5.60
C GLY A 58 -5.16 -13.16 6.06
N GLU A 59 -4.70 -14.30 5.52
CA GLU A 59 -5.10 -15.65 6.00
C GLU A 59 -4.78 -15.87 7.48
N ALA A 60 -3.83 -15.13 8.07
CA ALA A 60 -3.52 -15.20 9.49
C ALA A 60 -4.66 -14.71 10.41
N THR A 61 -5.70 -14.07 9.87
CA THR A 61 -6.79 -13.46 10.65
C THR A 61 -8.09 -14.28 10.67
N LEU A 62 -8.27 -15.28 9.80
CA LEU A 62 -9.55 -16.02 9.66
C LEU A 62 -9.67 -17.31 10.50
N LEU A 63 -8.75 -17.58 11.43
CA LEU A 63 -8.76 -18.78 12.28
C LEU A 63 -8.93 -18.50 13.79
N THR A 64 -9.51 -17.36 14.19
CA THR A 64 -9.85 -17.09 15.61
C THR A 64 -11.33 -16.78 15.76
#